data_AF-A0A3M0WMM9-F1
#
_entry.id   AF-A0A3M0WMM9-F1
#
_cell.length_a   1.000
_cell.length_b   1.000
_cell.length_c   1.000
_cell.angle_alpha   90.00
_cell.angle_beta   90.00
_cell.angle_gamma   90.00
#
_symmetry.space_group_name_H-M   'P 1'
#
loop_
_entity.id
_entity.type
_entity.pdbx_description
1 polymer ?
#
loop_
_entity_poly.entity_id
_entity_poly.type
_entity_poly.pdbx_seq_one_letter_code
_entity_poly.pdbx_strand_id
1 'polypeptide(L)'
;WQEGDPVDDPLLTPPAGFYQPVRGFGLVWREETGVRERLGWALSPEMAFDTAVQRDSPPKYPTTYLAAPDGGVWVLLPEGSGWEKR
;
A
#
# COMPACT_ATOMS: atom_id res chain seq x y z
N TRP A 1 -6.39 11.53 1.91
CA TRP A 1 -6.72 11.04 3.24
C TRP A 1 -5.93 11.85 4.24
N GLN A 2 -6.62 12.37 5.23
CA GLN A 2 -6.06 13.08 6.37
C GLN A 2 -6.60 12.42 7.66
N GLU A 3 -5.86 12.58 8.75
CA GLU A 3 -6.32 12.11 10.06
C GLU A 3 -7.68 12.75 10.38
N GLY A 4 -8.69 11.92 10.61
CA GLY A 4 -10.08 12.36 10.83
C GLY A 4 -11.03 12.11 9.65
N ASP A 5 -10.53 11.81 8.45
CA ASP A 5 -11.38 11.37 7.34
C ASP A 5 -12.03 10.01 7.66
N PRO A 6 -13.24 9.73 7.10
CA PRO A 6 -13.86 8.41 7.21
C PRO A 6 -12.90 7.29 6.76
N VAL A 7 -12.70 6.34 7.66
CA VAL A 7 -11.79 5.21 7.45
C VAL A 7 -12.32 4.30 6.34
N ASP A 8 -13.63 4.09 6.30
CA ASP A 8 -14.37 3.27 5.35
C ASP A 8 -15.64 3.99 4.85
N ASP A 9 -16.48 3.28 4.09
CA ASP A 9 -17.81 3.73 3.69
C ASP A 9 -18.82 2.64 4.09
N PRO A 10 -19.70 2.90 5.08
CA PRO A 10 -20.63 1.91 5.61
C PRO A 10 -21.70 1.47 4.60
N LEU A 11 -21.88 2.17 3.47
CA LEU A 11 -22.79 1.76 2.39
C LEU A 11 -22.18 0.67 1.50
N LEU A 12 -20.89 0.39 1.64
CA LEU A 12 -20.16 -0.58 0.83
C LEU A 12 -19.84 -1.82 1.66
N THR A 13 -20.71 -2.83 1.57
CA THR A 13 -20.49 -4.11 2.25
C THR A 13 -19.66 -5.05 1.38
N PRO A 14 -18.49 -5.53 1.83
CA PRO A 14 -17.70 -6.49 1.08
C PRO A 14 -18.38 -7.87 1.05
N PRO A 15 -18.23 -8.64 -0.05
CA PRO A 15 -18.64 -10.05 -0.10
C PRO A 15 -17.89 -10.91 0.92
N ALA A 16 -18.41 -12.10 1.21
CA ALA A 16 -17.76 -13.04 2.13
C ALA A 16 -16.32 -13.36 1.70
N GLY A 17 -15.37 -13.24 2.64
CA GLY A 17 -13.94 -13.48 2.39
C GLY A 17 -13.18 -12.29 1.80
N PHE A 18 -13.84 -11.15 1.58
CA PHE A 18 -13.23 -9.92 1.10
C PHE A 18 -13.37 -8.80 2.12
N TYR A 19 -12.61 -7.73 1.88
CA TYR A 19 -12.55 -6.56 2.75
C TYR A 19 -12.72 -5.28 1.93
N GLN A 20 -13.32 -4.28 2.56
CA GLN A 20 -13.27 -2.91 2.05
C GLN A 20 -11.88 -2.33 2.35
N PRO A 21 -11.14 -1.81 1.35
CA PRO A 21 -9.92 -1.08 1.63
C PRO A 21 -10.23 0.15 2.51
N VAL A 22 -9.36 0.44 3.47
CA VAL A 22 -9.57 1.51 4.47
C VAL A 22 -8.52 2.63 4.38
N ARG A 23 -8.74 3.73 5.09
CA ARG A 23 -7.85 4.90 5.19
C ARG A 23 -7.39 5.41 3.81
N GLY A 24 -6.08 5.54 3.58
CA GLY A 24 -5.50 6.07 2.35
C GLY A 24 -5.80 5.21 1.12
N PHE A 25 -5.62 3.89 1.24
CA PHE A 25 -5.96 2.96 0.15
C PHE A 25 -7.46 2.95 -0.13
N GLY A 26 -8.26 2.93 0.93
CA GLY A 26 -9.72 3.02 0.89
C GLY A 26 -10.24 4.26 0.21
N LEU A 27 -9.67 5.42 0.51
CA LEU A 27 -10.10 6.67 -0.11
C LEU A 27 -9.90 6.62 -1.63
N VAL A 28 -8.69 6.27 -2.10
CA VAL A 28 -8.42 6.19 -3.54
C VAL A 28 -9.30 5.12 -4.19
N TRP A 29 -9.45 3.96 -3.54
CA TRP A 29 -10.30 2.89 -4.05
C TRP A 29 -11.79 3.29 -4.12
N ARG A 30 -12.31 4.12 -3.21
CA ARG A 30 -13.71 4.56 -3.24
C ARG A 30 -13.96 5.72 -4.21
N GLU A 31 -13.06 6.69 -4.25
CA GLU A 31 -13.21 7.93 -5.04
C GLU A 31 -12.87 7.70 -6.52
N GLU A 32 -11.88 6.88 -6.83
CA GLU A 32 -11.45 6.60 -8.20
C GLU A 32 -12.12 5.31 -8.70
N THR A 33 -13.30 5.44 -9.30
CA THR A 33 -14.10 4.29 -9.79
C THR A 33 -13.30 3.35 -10.70
N GLY A 34 -12.44 3.90 -11.56
CA GLY A 34 -11.56 3.11 -12.42
C GLY A 34 -10.53 2.26 -11.66
N VAL A 35 -10.12 2.66 -10.45
CA VAL A 35 -9.26 1.86 -9.57
C VAL A 35 -10.06 0.71 -8.97
N ARG A 36 -11.25 1.00 -8.44
CA ARG A 36 -12.16 -0.02 -7.88
C ARG A 36 -12.51 -1.11 -8.86
N GLU A 37 -12.91 -0.73 -10.07
CA GLU A 37 -13.35 -1.66 -11.12
C GLU A 37 -12.21 -2.58 -11.56
N ARG A 38 -10.97 -2.09 -11.57
CA ARG A 38 -9.80 -2.86 -12.00
C ARG A 38 -9.25 -3.78 -10.91
N LEU A 39 -9.27 -3.35 -9.65
CA LEU A 39 -8.70 -4.13 -8.54
C LEU A 39 -9.72 -5.05 -7.87
N GLY A 40 -11.00 -4.68 -7.84
CA GLY A 40 -12.01 -5.37 -7.05
C GLY A 40 -11.82 -5.14 -5.54
N TRP A 41 -12.45 -5.97 -4.71
CA TRP A 41 -12.35 -5.89 -3.25
C TRP A 41 -10.99 -6.36 -2.72
N ALA A 42 -10.58 -5.88 -1.55
CA ALA A 42 -9.35 -6.34 -0.92
C ALA A 42 -9.46 -7.80 -0.47
N LEU A 43 -8.36 -8.53 -0.60
CA LEU A 43 -8.25 -9.94 -0.19
C LEU A 43 -7.88 -10.10 1.29
N SER A 44 -7.39 -9.04 1.92
CA SER A 44 -6.98 -9.01 3.32
C SER A 44 -7.20 -7.62 3.91
N PRO A 45 -7.34 -7.50 5.25
CA PRO A 45 -7.37 -6.20 5.91
C PRO A 45 -6.09 -5.40 5.68
N GLU A 46 -6.17 -4.08 5.86
CA GLU A 46 -4.98 -3.24 5.99
C GLU A 46 -4.17 -3.68 7.21
N MET A 47 -2.85 -3.77 7.03
CA MET A 47 -1.92 -4.19 8.08
C MET A 47 -0.81 -3.17 8.23
N ALA A 48 -0.67 -2.63 9.44
CA ALA A 48 0.50 -1.86 9.84
C ALA A 48 1.62 -2.80 10.29
N PHE A 49 2.86 -2.42 10.04
CA PHE A 49 4.03 -3.12 10.52
C PHE A 49 5.19 -2.15 10.74
N ASP A 50 6.06 -2.49 11.68
CA ASP A 50 7.30 -1.77 11.90
C ASP A 50 8.30 -2.14 10.80
N THR A 51 8.91 -1.13 10.19
CA THR A 51 9.90 -1.32 9.11
C THR A 51 11.16 -0.52 9.39
N ALA A 52 12.29 -1.05 8.93
CA ALA A 52 13.53 -0.31 8.81
C ALA A 52 13.69 0.16 7.36
N VAL A 53 14.04 1.43 7.19
CA VAL A 53 14.30 2.04 5.88
C VAL A 53 15.79 2.37 5.78
N GLN A 54 16.43 1.85 4.75
CA GLN A 54 17.81 2.19 4.41
C GLN A 54 17.89 2.70 2.97
N ARG A 55 18.73 3.69 2.70
CA ARG A 55 19.05 4.16 1.35
C ARG A 55 20.56 4.04 1.15
N ASP A 56 20.98 3.59 -0.03
CA ASP A 56 22.41 3.63 -0.38
C ASP A 56 22.85 5.07 -0.72
N SER A 57 24.17 5.25 -0.85
CA SER A 57 24.81 6.58 -0.87
C SER A 57 24.91 7.36 -2.19
N PRO A 58 24.40 6.94 -3.38
CA PRO A 58 24.42 7.79 -4.56
C PRO A 58 23.57 9.05 -4.35
N PRO A 59 24.13 10.27 -4.51
CA PRO A 59 23.42 11.52 -4.22
C PRO A 59 22.16 11.75 -5.06
N LYS A 60 22.09 11.14 -6.25
CA LYS A 60 21.04 11.39 -7.24
C LYS A 60 20.11 10.19 -7.48
N TYR A 61 20.58 8.98 -7.17
CA TYR A 61 19.95 7.72 -7.59
C TYR A 61 19.98 6.69 -6.46
N PRO A 62 19.42 6.99 -5.28
CA PRO A 62 19.44 6.06 -4.19
C PRO A 62 18.53 4.87 -4.48
N THR A 63 19.04 3.68 -4.23
CA THR A 63 18.24 2.49 -4.03
C THR A 63 17.68 2.52 -2.60
N THR A 64 16.38 2.32 -2.44
CA THR A 64 15.73 2.27 -1.12
C THR A 64 15.42 0.83 -0.74
N TYR A 65 15.82 0.42 0.45
CA TYR A 65 15.60 -0.89 1.03
C TYR A 65 14.60 -0.75 2.19
N LEU A 66 13.59 -1.61 2.20
CA LEU A 66 12.56 -1.69 3.23
C LEU A 66 12.58 -3.10 3.83
N ALA A 67 12.72 -3.19 5.15
CA ALA A 67 12.48 -4.45 5.85
C ALA A 67 10.99 -4.82 5.71
N ALA A 68 10.71 -6.00 5.17
CA ALA A 68 9.37 -6.47 4.90
C ALA A 68 8.80 -7.26 6.10
N PRO A 69 7.47 -7.30 6.26
CA PRO A 69 6.82 -8.01 7.39
C PRO A 69 7.01 -9.52 7.34
N ASP A 70 7.39 -10.08 6.19
CA ASP A 70 7.71 -11.50 6.01
C ASP A 70 9.18 -11.85 6.27
N GLY A 71 9.96 -10.90 6.79
CA GLY A 71 11.38 -11.06 7.08
C GLY A 71 12.30 -10.85 5.87
N GLY A 72 11.75 -10.58 4.69
CA GLY A 72 12.52 -10.25 3.49
C GLY A 72 12.89 -8.77 3.39
N VAL A 73 13.46 -8.38 2.25
CA VAL A 73 13.73 -6.96 1.93
C VAL A 73 13.08 -6.59 0.61
N TRP A 74 12.27 -5.54 0.62
CA TRP A 74 11.77 -4.91 -0.60
C TRP A 74 12.72 -3.82 -1.05
N VAL A 75 13.08 -3.82 -2.32
CA VAL A 75 14.03 -2.89 -2.91
C VAL A 75 13.32 -2.04 -3.95
N LEU A 76 13.25 -0.74 -3.70
CA LEU A 76 12.85 0.25 -4.69
C LEU A 76 14.10 0.70 -5.44
N LEU A 77 14.16 0.37 -6.73
CA LEU A 77 15.24 0.76 -7.62
C LEU A 77 15.27 2.28 -7.82
N PRO A 78 16.42 2.83 -8.24
CA PRO A 78 16.57 4.27 -8.43
C PRO A 78 15.46 4.87 -9.29
N GLU A 79 15.07 6.10 -8.93
CA GLU A 79 14.00 6.87 -9.60
C GLU A 79 12.63 6.16 -9.63
N GLY A 80 12.41 5.16 -8.78
CA GLY A 80 11.16 4.39 -8.77
C GLY A 80 10.98 3.52 -10.01
N SER A 81 12.08 3.17 -10.69
CA SER A 81 12.08 2.40 -11.93
C SER A 81 11.54 0.96 -11.77
N GLY A 82 11.51 0.43 -10.54
CA GLY A 82 10.92 -0.87 -10.27
C GLY A 82 11.07 -1.31 -8.82
N TRP A 83 10.43 -2.44 -8.51
CA TRP A 83 10.51 -3.12 -7.23
C TRP A 83 11.14 -4.50 -7.39
N GLU A 84 12.04 -4.85 -6.49
CA GLU A 84 12.60 -6.20 -6.36
C GLU A 84 12.37 -6.73 -4.94
N LYS A 85 12.27 -8.06 -4.81
CA LYS A 85 12.23 -8.75 -3.51
C LYS A 85 13.52 -9.53 -3.32
N ARG A 86 14.17 -9.38 -2.16
CA ARG A 86 15.38 -10.09 -1.76
C ARG A 86 15.17 -10.88 -0.48
#